data_AF-A0A9P6FQ46-F1
#
_entry.id   AF-A0A9P6FQ46-F1
#
_cell.length_a   1.000
_cell.length_b   1.000
_cell.length_c   1.000
_cell.angle_alpha   90.00
_cell.angle_beta   90.00
_cell.angle_gamma   90.00
#
_symmetry.space_group_name_H-M   'P 1'
#
loop_
_entity.id
_entity.type
_entity.pdbx_description
1 polymer ?
#
loop_
_entity_poly.entity_id
_entity_poly.type
_entity_poly.pdbx_seq_one_letter_code
_entity_poly.pdbx_strand_id
1 'polypeptide(L)'
;GSWGGKGSKGRKNVVVKKAQPGDGVDASKRKDAKLRHVIISEKRNKKAASYNVTKLPHPFTSWDQYEQSLRAPVGKEWNTNSTFQKMTMPRITTKLGKIIDPLTAPFK
;
A
#
# COMPACT_ATOMS: atom_id res chain seq x y z
N GLY A 1 34.41 21.30 -42.71
CA GLY A 1 35.04 21.55 -41.40
C GLY A 1 34.19 20.90 -40.32
N SER A 2 34.81 20.12 -39.43
CA SER A 2 34.13 19.56 -38.25
C SER A 2 34.23 20.55 -37.09
N TRP A 3 33.09 21.04 -36.60
CA TRP A 3 33.01 21.99 -35.49
C TRP A 3 33.27 21.34 -34.11
N GLY A 4 33.36 20.01 -34.02
CA GLY A 4 33.62 19.31 -32.77
C GLY A 4 35.11 19.03 -32.57
N GLY A 5 35.80 19.82 -31.75
CA GLY A 5 37.23 19.67 -31.48
C GLY A 5 37.68 18.29 -31.00
N LYS A 6 39.01 18.07 -31.06
CA LYS A 6 39.73 16.83 -30.73
C LYS A 6 39.47 16.45 -29.26
N GLY A 7 38.50 15.58 -29.00
CA GLY A 7 38.11 15.14 -27.64
C GLY A 7 36.64 14.82 -27.41
N SER A 8 35.75 15.02 -28.40
CA SER A 8 34.33 14.65 -28.25
C SER A 8 34.15 13.13 -28.16
N LYS A 9 33.87 12.63 -26.95
CA LYS A 9 33.44 11.23 -26.76
C LYS A 9 32.07 11.05 -27.40
N GLY A 10 31.99 10.23 -28.45
CA GLY A 10 30.73 9.87 -29.08
C GLY A 10 29.71 9.38 -28.06
N ARG A 11 28.46 9.84 -28.17
CA ARG A 11 27.37 9.35 -27.32
C ARG A 11 27.29 7.83 -27.46
N LYS A 12 27.51 7.10 -26.37
CA LYS A 12 27.27 5.65 -26.34
C LYS A 12 25.77 5.45 -26.53
N ASN A 13 25.38 4.82 -27.63
CA ASN A 13 24.02 4.37 -27.84
C ASN A 13 23.67 3.40 -26.72
N VAL A 14 22.80 3.81 -25.79
CA VAL A 14 22.24 2.92 -24.77
C VAL A 14 21.27 2.00 -25.49
N VAL A 15 21.77 0.88 -26.00
CA VAL A 15 20.94 -0.20 -26.52
C VAL A 15 20.24 -0.80 -25.32
N VAL A 16 18.94 -0.54 -25.18
CA VAL A 16 18.10 -1.24 -24.22
C VAL A 16 18.20 -2.73 -24.57
N LYS A 17 18.89 -3.50 -23.73
CA LYS A 17 19.03 -4.95 -23.93
C LYS A 17 17.62 -5.55 -23.99
N LYS A 18 17.29 -6.23 -25.08
CA LYS A 18 16.07 -7.04 -25.17
C LYS A 18 16.12 -8.08 -24.06
N ALA A 19 15.01 -8.24 -23.32
CA ALA A 19 14.93 -9.22 -22.23
C ALA A 19 15.26 -10.62 -22.76
N GLN A 20 16.11 -11.37 -22.05
CA GLN A 20 16.49 -12.71 -22.49
C GLN A 20 15.34 -13.70 -22.27
N PRO A 21 15.15 -14.69 -23.15
CA PRO A 21 14.20 -15.77 -22.93
C PRO A 21 14.60 -16.58 -21.69
N GLY A 22 13.96 -16.32 -20.55
CA GLY A 22 14.28 -16.95 -19.27
C GLY A 22 14.22 -16.02 -18.06
N ASP A 23 14.31 -14.69 -18.27
CA ASP A 23 14.18 -13.68 -17.19
C ASP A 23 12.72 -13.38 -16.82
N GLY A 24 11.76 -14.15 -17.35
CA GLY A 24 10.32 -13.93 -17.22
C GLY A 24 9.56 -15.21 -16.86
N VAL A 25 8.37 -15.04 -16.30
CA VAL A 25 7.44 -16.13 -15.99
C VAL A 25 6.96 -16.76 -17.30
N ASP A 26 7.01 -18.09 -17.37
CA ASP A 26 6.61 -18.86 -18.56
C ASP A 26 5.18 -18.49 -19.00
N ALA A 27 4.96 -18.36 -20.32
CA ALA A 27 3.77 -17.73 -20.88
C ALA A 27 2.46 -18.39 -20.39
N SER A 28 2.51 -19.69 -20.12
CA SER A 28 1.41 -20.55 -19.65
C SER A 28 1.14 -20.48 -18.14
N LYS A 29 2.12 -20.04 -17.34
CA LYS A 29 2.00 -19.95 -15.87
C LYS A 29 1.58 -18.56 -15.38
N ARG A 30 1.53 -17.58 -16.28
CA ARG A 30 1.11 -16.22 -15.95
C ARG A 30 -0.38 -16.19 -15.58
N LYS A 31 -0.75 -15.27 -14.68
CA LYS A 31 -2.15 -15.11 -14.23
C LYS A 31 -3.12 -14.73 -15.36
N ASP A 32 -2.60 -14.08 -16.39
CA ASP A 32 -3.31 -13.61 -17.57
C ASP A 32 -3.38 -14.62 -18.71
N ALA A 33 -2.82 -15.84 -18.56
CA ALA A 33 -2.74 -16.82 -19.64
C ALA A 33 -4.09 -17.22 -20.25
N LYS A 34 -5.19 -17.07 -19.52
CA LYS A 34 -6.56 -17.35 -19.99
C LYS A 34 -7.21 -16.19 -20.74
N LEU A 35 -6.59 -15.01 -20.76
CA LEU A 35 -7.13 -13.77 -21.32
C LEU A 35 -6.51 -13.48 -22.69
N ARG A 36 -7.34 -13.13 -23.69
CA ARG A 36 -6.87 -12.98 -25.09
C ARG A 36 -6.15 -11.66 -25.38
N HIS A 37 -6.46 -10.59 -24.64
CA HIS A 37 -6.02 -9.22 -24.96
C HIS A 37 -5.30 -8.51 -23.81
N VAL A 38 -4.97 -9.24 -22.75
CA VAL A 38 -4.36 -8.66 -21.55
C VAL A 38 -2.97 -9.26 -21.37
N ILE A 39 -1.98 -8.38 -21.17
CA ILE A 39 -0.63 -8.76 -20.79
C ILE A 39 -0.30 -8.05 -19.48
N ILE A 40 -0.16 -8.80 -18.38
CA ILE A 40 0.12 -8.27 -17.04
C ILE A 40 1.61 -8.44 -16.73
N SER A 41 2.25 -7.36 -16.31
CA SER A 41 3.60 -7.42 -15.75
C SER A 41 3.54 -7.88 -14.28
N GLU A 42 4.04 -9.08 -13.99
CA GLU A 42 4.08 -9.63 -12.62
C GLU A 42 5.30 -9.15 -11.81
N LYS A 43 6.01 -8.12 -12.30
CA LYS A 43 7.19 -7.57 -11.63
C LYS A 43 6.81 -6.82 -10.35
N ARG A 44 7.37 -7.24 -9.20
CA ARG A 44 7.18 -6.55 -7.92
C ARG A 44 7.73 -5.11 -7.97
N ASN A 45 6.90 -4.15 -7.57
CA ASN A 45 7.32 -2.76 -7.42
C ASN A 45 8.08 -2.56 -6.09
N LYS A 46 9.41 -2.44 -6.17
CA LYS A 46 10.29 -2.27 -5.00
C LYS A 46 10.06 -0.96 -4.25
N LYS A 47 9.63 0.11 -4.94
CA LYS A 47 9.37 1.42 -4.31
C LYS A 47 8.05 1.43 -3.55
N ALA A 48 7.03 0.74 -4.06
CA ALA A 48 5.74 0.63 -3.39
C ALA A 48 5.76 -0.35 -2.20
N ALA A 49 6.70 -1.30 -2.20
CA ALA A 49 6.80 -2.33 -1.17
C ALA A 49 7.01 -1.79 0.25
N SER A 50 7.54 -0.57 0.41
CA SER A 50 7.72 0.08 1.71
C SER A 50 6.41 0.54 2.35
N TYR A 51 5.37 0.78 1.56
CA TYR A 51 4.06 1.22 2.07
C TYR A 51 3.13 0.05 2.40
N ASN A 52 3.53 -1.16 2.03
CA ASN A 52 2.79 -2.37 2.37
C ASN A 52 3.28 -2.91 3.71
N VAL A 53 2.36 -3.53 4.45
CA VAL A 53 2.68 -4.18 5.71
C VAL A 53 3.45 -5.47 5.47
N THR A 54 4.54 -5.68 6.21
CA THR A 54 5.42 -6.85 6.06
C THR A 54 4.88 -8.09 6.77
N LYS A 55 4.21 -7.90 7.92
CA LYS A 55 3.66 -8.97 8.76
C LYS A 55 2.29 -8.57 9.29
N LEU A 56 1.39 -9.53 9.40
CA LEU A 56 0.05 -9.30 9.91
C LEU A 56 0.10 -8.75 11.36
N PRO A 57 -0.54 -7.60 11.64
CA PRO A 57 -0.58 -7.06 13.00
C PRO A 57 -1.49 -7.87 13.92
N HIS A 58 -1.09 -8.05 15.19
CA HIS A 58 -2.00 -8.53 16.24
C HIS A 58 -3.13 -7.49 16.43
N PRO A 59 -4.42 -7.85 16.52
CA PRO A 59 -5.04 -9.15 16.86
C PRO A 59 -5.58 -9.94 15.67
N PHE A 60 -5.22 -9.60 14.43
CA PHE A 60 -5.81 -10.23 13.25
C PHE A 60 -5.23 -11.62 12.99
N THR A 61 -6.06 -12.54 12.49
CA THR A 61 -5.64 -13.92 12.14
C THR A 61 -5.46 -14.13 10.64
N SER A 62 -6.12 -13.32 9.81
CA SER A 62 -6.07 -13.40 8.34
C SER A 62 -5.73 -12.04 7.72
N TRP A 63 -5.03 -12.06 6.58
CA TRP A 63 -4.77 -10.88 5.77
C TRP A 63 -6.06 -10.23 5.27
N ASP A 64 -7.03 -11.03 4.86
CA ASP A 64 -8.32 -10.51 4.37
C ASP A 64 -9.05 -9.72 5.46
N GLN A 65 -8.96 -10.18 6.72
CA GLN A 65 -9.57 -9.51 7.86
C GLN A 65 -8.91 -8.14 8.10
N TYR A 66 -7.58 -8.08 8.03
CA TYR A 66 -6.82 -6.86 8.20
C TYR A 66 -7.12 -5.85 7.10
N GLU A 67 -7.11 -6.27 5.83
CA GLU A 67 -7.41 -5.39 4.70
C GLU A 67 -8.86 -4.88 4.74
N GLN A 68 -9.81 -5.75 5.11
CA GLN A 68 -11.20 -5.36 5.27
C GLN A 68 -11.38 -4.34 6.41
N SER A 69 -10.59 -4.42 7.48
CA SER A 69 -10.64 -3.46 8.60
C SER A 69 -10.18 -2.04 8.19
N LEU A 70 -9.28 -1.92 7.21
CA LEU A 70 -8.74 -0.64 6.73
C LEU A 70 -9.46 -0.08 5.50
N ARG A 71 -10.47 -0.80 4.99
CA ARG A 71 -11.13 -0.49 3.72
C ARG A 71 -11.81 0.89 3.70
N ALA A 72 -12.28 1.37 4.85
CA ALA A 72 -12.96 2.66 4.96
C ALA A 72 -11.98 3.76 5.46
N PRO A 73 -11.87 4.89 4.75
CA PRO A 73 -11.06 6.02 5.22
C PRO A 73 -11.71 6.68 6.45
N VAL A 74 -10.91 7.20 7.37
CA VAL A 74 -11.40 7.85 8.60
C VAL A 74 -11.61 9.36 8.44
N GLY A 75 -10.99 10.00 7.45
CA GLY A 75 -10.99 11.47 7.32
C GLY A 75 -12.38 12.10 7.13
N LYS A 76 -12.47 13.40 7.43
CA LYS A 76 -13.71 14.19 7.35
C LYS A 76 -14.14 14.44 5.90
N GLU A 77 -13.21 14.36 4.96
CA GLU A 77 -13.41 14.57 3.53
C GLU A 77 -14.20 13.42 2.90
N TRP A 78 -14.09 12.22 3.45
CA TRP A 78 -14.72 11.00 2.92
C TRP A 78 -15.97 10.57 3.67
N ASN A 79 -16.26 11.19 4.82
CA ASN A 79 -17.35 10.80 5.71
C ASN A 79 -18.22 11.98 6.13
N THR A 80 -19.46 11.71 6.53
CA THR A 80 -20.29 12.76 7.14
C THR A 80 -19.71 13.20 8.49
N ASN A 81 -20.03 14.42 8.92
CA ASN A 81 -19.53 14.95 10.19
C ASN A 81 -19.94 14.07 11.39
N SER A 82 -21.17 13.53 11.40
CA SER A 82 -21.65 12.66 12.48
C SER A 82 -20.88 11.33 12.53
N THR A 83 -20.65 10.71 11.36
CA THR A 83 -19.87 9.45 11.29
C THR A 83 -18.42 9.67 11.66
N PHE A 84 -17.82 10.78 11.22
CA PHE A 84 -16.45 11.16 11.57
C PHE A 84 -16.28 11.31 13.09
N GLN A 85 -17.18 12.06 13.74
CA GLN A 85 -17.16 12.23 15.20
C GLN A 85 -17.30 10.90 15.95
N LYS A 86 -18.19 10.01 15.48
CA LYS A 86 -18.35 8.68 16.07
C LYS A 86 -17.12 7.79 15.92
N MET A 87 -16.47 7.81 14.76
CA MET A 87 -15.29 6.97 14.48
C MET A 87 -14.03 7.46 15.21
N THR A 88 -13.91 8.77 15.43
CA THR A 88 -12.74 9.38 16.09
C THR A 88 -12.90 9.51 17.60
N MET A 89 -14.09 9.21 18.15
CA MET A 89 -14.32 9.24 19.58
C MET A 89 -13.47 8.17 20.28
N PRO A 90 -12.62 8.54 21.25
CA PRO A 90 -11.80 7.57 21.96
C PRO A 90 -12.66 6.68 22.85
N ARG A 91 -12.21 5.44 23.06
CA ARG A 91 -12.91 4.45 23.89
C ARG A 91 -13.13 4.91 25.34
N ILE A 92 -12.19 5.68 25.88
CA ILE A 92 -12.23 6.20 27.25
C ILE A 92 -12.10 7.71 27.17
N THR A 93 -13.09 8.41 27.74
CA THR A 93 -13.09 9.87 27.91
C THR A 93 -13.15 10.19 29.39
N THR A 94 -12.16 10.93 29.89
CA THR A 94 -12.14 11.45 31.27
C THR A 94 -12.53 12.92 31.28
N LYS A 95 -13.17 13.37 32.35
CA LYS A 95 -13.48 14.79 32.54
C LYS A 95 -12.35 15.45 33.32
N LEU A 96 -11.88 16.59 32.82
CA LEU A 96 -10.90 17.41 33.52
C LEU A 96 -11.46 17.92 34.85
N GLY A 97 -10.62 17.97 35.89
CA GLY A 97 -10.99 18.53 37.19
C GLY A 97 -11.86 17.64 38.09
N LYS A 98 -12.13 16.39 37.70
CA LYS A 98 -12.89 15.43 38.53
C LYS A 98 -12.03 14.23 38.90
N ILE A 99 -12.06 13.84 40.17
CA ILE A 99 -11.46 12.60 40.66
C ILE A 99 -12.23 11.40 40.08
N ILE A 100 -11.50 10.37 39.64
CA ILE A 100 -12.08 9.13 39.13
C ILE A 100 -12.29 8.20 40.32
N ASP A 101 -13.52 8.13 40.80
CA ASP A 101 -13.90 7.22 41.87
C ASP A 101 -13.89 5.76 41.36
N PRO A 102 -13.55 4.78 42.21
CA PRO A 102 -13.62 3.38 41.84
C PRO A 102 -15.05 2.97 41.50
N LEU A 103 -15.18 1.98 40.65
CA LEU A 103 -16.47 1.42 40.27
C LEU A 103 -17.10 0.71 41.48
N THR A 104 -18.31 1.11 41.85
CA THR A 104 -19.16 0.39 42.80
C THR A 104 -20.24 -0.36 42.02
N ALA A 105 -20.27 -1.69 42.15
CA ALA A 105 -21.34 -2.52 41.58
C ALA A 105 -22.62 -2.37 42.42
N PRO A 106 -23.84 -2.53 41.87
CA PRO A 106 -24.18 -2.92 40.50
C PRO A 106 -24.34 -1.73 39.54
N PHE A 107 -23.93 -1.93 38.29
CA PHE A 107 -24.15 -0.98 37.20
C PHE A 107 -25.63 -0.99 36.81
N LYS A 108 -26.30 0.16 36.84
CA LYS A 108 -27.66 0.34 36.33
C LYS A 108 -27.62 0.84 34.89
#